data_AF-A0AA85J1N0-F1
#
_entry.id   AF-A0AA85J1N0-F1
#
_cell.length_a   1.000
_cell.length_b   1.000
_cell.length_c   1.000
_cell.angle_alpha   90.00
_cell.angle_beta   90.00
_cell.angle_gamma   90.00
#
_symmetry.space_group_name_H-M   'P 1'
#
loop_
_entity.id
_entity.type
_entity.pdbx_description
1 polymer ?
#
loop_
_entity_poly.entity_id
_entity_poly.type
_entity_poly.pdbx_seq_one_letter_code
_entity_poly.pdbx_strand_id
1 'polypeptide(L)'
;MIGEANSNKFKSVFYSVGSKPLEMWTQHVSNGRVCRMTDEEIQSYVLEILGQNISTTYITCPSDTKKSLAIKMPILVIVLKNLNKYFTFEVQILDDQNLRRRFHASTCQSATLVKPFACMMPMKLDDGWNQVQFDLADFTRRAYGTTYVETVKLSIHANCRLRRVYFCDRIYSEDELPKDYKLYLPIHPTSARRTPPLRPTSNHRQRLTNSRSTTSLNR
;
A
#
# COMPACT_ATOMS: atom_id res chain seq x y z
N MET A 1 29.28 0.36 0.66
CA MET A 1 29.16 -0.11 -0.73
C MET A 1 27.76 -0.67 -0.90
N ILE A 2 26.87 0.08 -1.55
CA ILE A 2 25.49 -0.35 -1.82
C ILE A 2 25.51 -0.78 -3.30
N GLY A 3 25.14 -2.03 -3.56
CA GLY A 3 25.25 -2.65 -4.87
C GLY A 3 24.55 -1.83 -5.96
N GLU A 4 25.33 -1.40 -6.94
CA GLU A 4 24.83 -1.00 -8.24
C GLU A 4 24.26 -2.23 -8.94
N ALA A 5 22.95 -2.42 -8.83
CA ALA A 5 22.22 -3.35 -9.69
C ALA A 5 20.95 -2.65 -10.20
N ASN A 6 20.91 -2.37 -11.50
CA ASN A 6 19.77 -1.85 -12.28
C ASN A 6 19.34 -0.38 -12.03
N SER A 7 20.26 0.58 -12.10
CA SER A 7 19.92 2.01 -12.12
C SER A 7 18.93 2.42 -13.24
N ASN A 8 18.80 1.61 -14.30
CA ASN A 8 17.92 1.87 -15.44
C ASN A 8 16.49 1.31 -15.33
N LYS A 9 16.20 0.38 -14.41
CA LYS A 9 14.85 -0.24 -14.31
C LYS A 9 14.00 0.35 -13.20
N PHE A 10 14.64 0.77 -12.11
CA PHE A 10 13.95 1.30 -10.93
C PHE A 10 14.61 2.61 -10.49
N LYS A 11 13.79 3.64 -10.31
CA LYS A 11 14.21 4.93 -9.76
C LYS A 11 13.47 5.20 -8.45
N SER A 12 14.13 4.95 -7.32
CA SER A 12 13.57 5.25 -6.00
C SER A 12 13.66 6.76 -5.73
N VAL A 13 12.54 7.39 -5.37
CA VAL A 13 12.49 8.81 -4.95
C VAL A 13 12.24 8.99 -3.45
N PHE A 14 11.73 7.95 -2.79
CA PHE A 14 11.57 7.91 -1.34
C PHE A 14 11.82 6.50 -0.81
N TYR A 15 12.54 6.39 0.31
CA TYR A 15 12.70 5.14 1.04
C TYR A 15 12.89 5.40 2.54
N SER A 16 12.00 4.87 3.37
CA SER A 16 11.93 5.22 4.79
C SER A 16 13.09 4.72 5.67
N VAL A 17 13.83 3.69 5.25
CA VAL A 17 15.03 3.19 5.99
C VAL A 17 16.28 4.00 5.67
N GLY A 18 16.25 4.84 4.63
CA GLY A 18 17.38 5.69 4.28
C GLY A 18 17.81 6.60 5.45
N SER A 19 19.08 7.00 5.45
CA SER A 19 19.62 7.94 6.44
C SER A 19 18.88 9.28 6.42
N LYS A 20 18.59 9.80 5.22
CA LYS A 20 17.85 11.05 4.97
C LYS A 20 16.68 10.82 4.00
N PRO A 21 15.57 10.21 4.45
CA PRO A 21 14.47 9.79 3.57
C PRO A 21 13.77 10.96 2.86
N LEU A 22 13.86 12.17 3.43
CA LEU A 22 13.20 13.39 2.94
C LEU A 22 14.20 14.39 2.34
N GLU A 23 15.40 13.96 1.94
CA GLU A 23 16.41 14.86 1.35
C GLU A 23 15.91 15.63 0.12
N MET A 24 15.14 14.96 -0.75
CA MET A 24 14.53 15.57 -1.94
C MET A 24 13.12 16.12 -1.70
N TRP A 25 12.61 16.05 -0.46
CA TRP A 25 11.21 16.30 -0.15
C TRP A 25 11.04 17.51 0.78
N THR A 26 10.02 18.33 0.51
CA THR A 26 9.59 19.40 1.42
C THR A 26 8.36 18.96 2.18
N GLN A 27 8.35 19.20 3.49
CA GLN A 27 7.20 18.93 4.35
C GLN A 27 6.34 20.19 4.49
N HIS A 28 5.04 20.04 4.33
CA HIS A 28 4.04 21.06 4.65
C HIS A 28 3.14 20.48 5.75
N VAL A 29 3.13 21.10 6.92
CA VAL A 29 2.40 20.58 8.08
C VAL A 29 1.59 21.70 8.72
N SER A 30 0.29 21.50 8.83
CA SER A 30 -0.61 22.40 9.55
C SER A 30 -1.67 21.54 10.26
N ASN A 31 -1.68 21.62 11.59
CA ASN A 31 -2.50 20.78 12.48
C ASN A 31 -2.34 19.27 12.18
N GLY A 32 -1.09 18.85 12.03
CA GLY A 32 -0.70 17.47 11.69
C GLY A 32 0.71 17.14 12.17
N ARG A 33 1.22 15.97 11.78
CA ARG A 33 2.59 15.55 12.04
C ARG A 33 3.16 14.72 10.88
N VAL A 34 4.46 14.85 10.68
CA VAL A 34 5.26 13.99 9.81
C VAL A 34 6.39 13.42 10.66
N CYS A 35 6.38 12.12 10.93
CA CYS A 35 7.40 11.50 11.77
C CYS A 35 7.82 10.13 11.22
N ARG A 36 9.09 9.78 11.45
CA ARG A 36 9.58 8.42 11.17
C ARG A 36 9.33 7.57 12.41
N MET A 37 8.70 6.41 12.23
CA MET A 37 8.38 5.47 13.31
C MET A 37 8.57 4.03 12.85
N THR A 38 8.59 3.08 13.79
CA THR A 38 8.58 1.65 13.49
C THR A 38 7.14 1.18 13.32
N ASP A 39 6.80 0.59 12.18
CA ASP A 39 5.51 -0.07 12.01
C ASP A 39 5.63 -1.51 12.54
N GLU A 40 4.69 -1.92 13.40
CA GLU A 40 4.70 -3.22 14.07
C GLU A 40 4.49 -4.37 13.10
N GLU A 41 3.72 -4.15 12.03
CA GLU A 41 3.34 -5.20 11.09
C GLU A 41 4.49 -5.57 10.17
N ILE A 42 5.28 -4.60 9.69
CA ILE A 42 6.48 -4.89 8.87
C ILE A 42 7.79 -4.87 9.65
N GLN A 43 7.73 -4.61 10.96
CA GLN A 43 8.88 -4.48 11.87
C GLN A 43 10.00 -3.59 11.33
N SER A 44 9.63 -2.49 10.68
CA SER A 44 10.58 -1.63 9.97
C SER A 44 10.15 -0.16 10.00
N TYR A 45 11.10 0.74 9.76
CA TYR A 45 10.83 2.17 9.73
C TYR A 45 9.88 2.55 8.59
N VAL A 46 8.93 3.43 8.88
CA VAL A 46 7.99 4.05 7.94
C VAL A 46 7.91 5.53 8.24
N LEU A 47 7.49 6.32 7.26
CA LEU A 47 7.16 7.72 7.49
C LEU A 47 5.65 7.85 7.66
N GLU A 48 5.22 8.19 8.86
CA GLU A 48 3.82 8.47 9.16
C GLU A 48 3.52 9.95 8.87
N ILE A 49 2.49 10.20 8.08
CA ILE A 49 1.97 11.53 7.74
C ILE A 49 0.53 11.56 8.24
N LEU A 50 0.24 12.37 9.26
CA LEU A 50 -1.11 12.53 9.81
C LEU A 50 -1.53 13.98 9.81
N GLY A 51 -2.80 14.25 9.57
CA GLY A 51 -3.38 15.58 9.64
C GLY A 51 -4.89 15.50 9.70
N GLN A 52 -5.52 16.43 10.42
CA GLN A 52 -6.99 16.52 10.45
C GLN A 52 -7.54 16.89 9.07
N ASN A 53 -6.86 17.79 8.37
CA ASN A 53 -7.17 18.18 7.00
C ASN A 53 -6.10 17.66 6.03
N ILE A 54 -6.54 16.85 5.07
CA ILE A 54 -5.68 16.20 4.06
C ILE A 54 -4.98 17.25 3.19
N SER A 55 -5.64 18.38 2.91
CA SER A 55 -5.09 19.41 2.02
C SER A 55 -3.98 20.25 2.67
N THR A 56 -3.88 20.25 4.00
CA THR A 56 -2.95 21.13 4.74
C THR A 56 -1.70 20.42 5.25
N THR A 57 -1.69 19.09 5.24
CA THR A 57 -0.51 18.29 5.63
C THR A 57 -0.14 17.32 4.52
N TYR A 58 1.03 17.53 3.92
CA TYR A 58 1.53 16.74 2.79
C TYR A 58 3.04 16.91 2.63
N ILE A 59 3.67 15.98 1.92
CA ILE A 59 5.06 16.09 1.47
C ILE A 59 5.10 16.27 -0.04
N THR A 60 6.06 17.04 -0.54
CA THR A 60 6.25 17.28 -1.99
C THR A 60 7.66 16.98 -2.43
N CYS A 61 7.80 16.49 -3.66
CA CYS A 61 9.06 16.22 -4.33
C CYS A 61 8.98 16.76 -5.77
N PRO A 62 9.95 17.57 -6.23
CA PRO A 62 11.19 17.95 -5.56
C PRO A 62 10.95 19.04 -4.49
N SER A 63 11.94 19.24 -3.61
CA SER A 63 11.86 20.22 -2.52
C SER A 63 11.81 21.68 -3.00
N ASP A 64 12.46 21.95 -4.14
CA ASP A 64 12.43 23.25 -4.83
C ASP A 64 11.31 23.27 -5.87
N THR A 65 10.37 24.20 -5.71
CA THR A 65 9.21 24.36 -6.61
C THR A 65 9.58 24.77 -8.03
N LYS A 66 10.80 25.27 -8.25
CA LYS A 66 11.32 25.63 -9.58
C LYS A 66 11.96 24.44 -10.30
N LYS A 67 12.30 23.36 -9.59
CA LYS A 67 12.91 22.17 -10.17
C LYS A 67 11.86 21.16 -10.63
N SER A 68 12.23 20.34 -11.61
CA SER A 68 11.45 19.17 -12.06
C SER A 68 12.13 17.90 -11.57
N LEU A 69 11.36 16.86 -11.26
CA LEU A 69 11.89 15.52 -11.06
C LEU A 69 12.52 14.94 -12.34
N ALA A 70 12.00 15.32 -13.51
CA ALA A 70 12.45 14.87 -14.83
C ALA A 70 12.54 13.34 -14.97
N ILE A 71 11.58 12.62 -14.38
CA ILE A 71 11.55 11.15 -14.41
C ILE A 71 10.73 10.70 -15.61
N LYS A 72 11.36 9.98 -16.55
CA LYS A 72 10.73 9.50 -17.79
C LYS A 72 10.12 8.10 -17.69
N MET A 73 10.27 7.44 -16.53
CA MET A 73 9.66 6.14 -16.28
C MET A 73 8.14 6.27 -16.15
N PRO A 74 7.33 5.45 -16.84
CA PRO A 74 5.87 5.60 -16.94
C PRO A 74 5.12 5.07 -15.73
N ILE A 75 5.66 4.10 -14.99
CA ILE A 75 4.95 3.48 -13.88
C ILE A 75 5.45 4.10 -12.57
N LEU A 76 4.52 4.71 -11.82
CA LEU A 76 4.74 5.15 -10.45
C LEU A 76 4.23 4.07 -9.48
N VAL A 77 5.07 3.66 -8.53
CA VAL A 77 4.69 2.71 -7.49
C VAL A 77 4.85 3.35 -6.12
N ILE A 78 3.78 3.31 -5.33
CA ILE A 78 3.72 3.82 -3.96
C ILE A 78 3.38 2.67 -3.02
N VAL A 79 4.27 2.38 -2.08
CA VAL A 79 4.04 1.38 -1.02
C VAL A 79 3.66 2.13 0.25
N LEU A 80 2.40 1.99 0.66
CA LEU A 80 1.82 2.71 1.77
C LEU A 80 0.88 1.81 2.60
N LYS A 81 0.70 2.14 3.88
CA LYS A 81 -0.33 1.56 4.72
C LYS A 81 -1.55 2.47 4.76
N ASN A 82 -2.73 1.90 4.50
CA ASN A 82 -4.00 2.55 4.68
C ASN A 82 -4.30 2.63 6.18
N LEU A 83 -4.61 3.84 6.67
CA LEU A 83 -4.99 4.09 8.07
C LEU A 83 -6.51 4.21 8.26
N ASN A 84 -7.27 3.72 7.27
CA ASN A 84 -8.73 3.76 7.22
C ASN A 84 -9.28 5.18 7.38
N LYS A 85 -8.58 6.12 6.77
CA LYS A 85 -8.85 7.55 6.72
C LYS A 85 -8.73 8.04 5.29
N TYR A 86 -9.29 9.20 5.01
CA TYR A 86 -9.19 9.79 3.68
C TYR A 86 -7.74 10.09 3.30
N PHE A 87 -7.36 9.65 2.10
CA PHE A 87 -6.01 9.74 1.57
C PHE A 87 -6.05 10.23 0.12
N THR A 88 -5.02 10.98 -0.27
CA THR A 88 -4.85 11.54 -1.61
C THR A 88 -3.37 11.59 -1.97
N PHE A 89 -3.06 11.41 -3.25
CA PHE A 89 -1.78 11.85 -3.81
C PHE A 89 -1.99 12.58 -5.13
N GLU A 90 -1.08 13.50 -5.44
CA GLU A 90 -1.06 14.25 -6.69
C GLU A 90 0.24 14.00 -7.44
N VAL A 91 0.16 13.75 -8.73
CA VAL A 91 1.33 13.69 -9.62
C VAL A 91 1.14 14.65 -10.78
N GLN A 92 2.11 15.52 -10.97
CA GLN A 92 2.18 16.45 -12.08
C GLN A 92 3.12 15.91 -13.14
N ILE A 93 2.64 15.85 -14.37
CA ILE A 93 3.36 15.34 -15.54
C ILE A 93 3.49 16.40 -16.62
N LEU A 94 4.45 16.20 -17.51
CA LEU A 94 4.61 16.90 -18.77
C LEU A 94 4.23 15.95 -19.90
N ASP A 95 3.44 16.43 -20.86
CA ASP A 95 3.11 15.69 -22.08
C ASP A 95 3.89 16.18 -23.31
N ASP A 96 3.69 15.50 -24.45
CA ASP A 96 4.31 15.81 -25.75
C ASP A 96 3.85 17.15 -26.36
N GLN A 97 2.76 17.73 -25.86
CA GLN A 97 2.30 19.08 -26.18
C GLN A 97 2.94 20.15 -25.28
N ASN A 98 3.90 19.75 -24.43
CA ASN A 98 4.55 20.61 -23.45
C ASN A 98 3.55 21.24 -22.44
N LEU A 99 2.42 20.55 -22.20
CA LEU A 99 1.42 20.94 -21.22
C LEU A 99 1.65 20.19 -19.92
N ARG A 100 1.57 20.94 -18.81
CA ARG A 100 1.64 20.39 -17.46
C ARG A 100 0.25 19.95 -17.02
N ARG A 101 0.09 18.67 -16.72
CA ARG A 101 -1.19 18.10 -16.26
C ARG A 101 -1.04 17.47 -14.89
N ARG A 102 -2.11 17.48 -14.10
CA ARG A 102 -2.11 16.94 -12.74
C ARG A 102 -3.07 15.78 -12.61
N PHE A 103 -2.58 14.62 -12.23
CA PHE A 103 -3.44 13.51 -11.77
C PHE A 103 -3.58 13.59 -10.26
N HIS A 104 -4.81 13.61 -9.78
CA HIS A 104 -5.17 13.66 -8.36
C HIS A 104 -5.98 12.40 -8.03
N ALA A 105 -5.34 11.42 -7.42
CA ALA A 105 -5.98 10.18 -7.00
C ALA A 105 -6.39 10.29 -5.53
N SER A 106 -7.66 9.99 -5.22
CA SER A 106 -8.20 10.18 -3.87
C SER A 106 -9.25 9.15 -3.49
N THR A 107 -9.28 8.79 -2.20
CA THR A 107 -10.27 7.86 -1.63
C THR A 107 -11.64 8.51 -1.36
N CYS A 108 -11.73 9.85 -1.36
CA CYS A 108 -13.02 10.56 -1.21
C CYS A 108 -13.72 10.84 -2.56
N GLN A 109 -13.01 10.68 -3.66
CA GLN A 109 -13.55 10.87 -5.01
C GLN A 109 -14.34 9.62 -5.43
N SER A 110 -15.55 9.80 -5.96
CA SER A 110 -16.41 8.69 -6.41
C SER A 110 -16.34 8.42 -7.91
N ALA A 111 -16.05 9.45 -8.71
CA ALA A 111 -16.03 9.37 -10.17
C ALA A 111 -14.83 10.10 -10.76
N THR A 112 -14.35 9.62 -11.91
CA THR A 112 -13.26 10.28 -12.64
C THR A 112 -13.77 11.58 -13.26
N LEU A 113 -13.07 12.69 -13.02
CA LEU A 113 -13.34 13.99 -13.64
C LEU A 113 -12.11 14.49 -14.38
N VAL A 114 -12.21 14.59 -15.70
CA VAL A 114 -11.15 15.09 -16.57
C VAL A 114 -11.39 16.57 -16.88
N LYS A 115 -10.46 17.42 -16.45
CA LYS A 115 -10.35 18.83 -16.80
C LYS A 115 -9.07 19.04 -17.63
N PRO A 116 -8.96 20.13 -18.42
CA PRO A 116 -7.81 20.36 -19.31
C PRO A 116 -6.44 20.20 -18.62
N PHE A 117 -6.28 20.68 -17.39
CA PHE A 117 -5.00 20.64 -16.66
C PHE A 117 -5.00 19.68 -15.46
N ALA A 118 -6.13 19.03 -15.17
CA ALA A 118 -6.26 18.17 -14.00
C ALA A 118 -7.22 17.01 -14.24
N CYS A 119 -6.82 15.80 -13.85
CA CYS A 119 -7.66 14.62 -13.86
C CYS A 119 -7.80 14.13 -12.41
N MET A 120 -9.02 14.17 -11.88
CA MET A 120 -9.34 13.66 -10.55
C MET A 120 -9.85 12.23 -10.69
N MET A 121 -9.26 11.31 -9.96
CA MET A 121 -9.50 9.88 -10.10
C MET A 121 -9.90 9.28 -8.75
N PRO A 122 -10.96 8.47 -8.71
CA PRO A 122 -11.29 7.69 -7.52
C PRO A 122 -10.22 6.62 -7.30
N MET A 123 -9.90 6.31 -6.05
CA MET A 123 -9.08 5.17 -5.72
C MET A 123 -9.64 4.42 -4.51
N LYS A 124 -9.38 3.11 -4.47
CA LYS A 124 -9.70 2.26 -3.34
C LYS A 124 -8.40 1.68 -2.79
N LEU A 125 -8.31 1.61 -1.47
CA LEU A 125 -7.21 0.99 -0.76
C LEU A 125 -7.81 -0.10 0.10
N ASP A 126 -7.15 -1.25 0.12
CA ASP A 126 -7.50 -2.33 1.03
C ASP A 126 -7.03 -2.00 2.45
N ASP A 127 -7.52 -2.75 3.43
CA ASP A 127 -7.06 -2.63 4.81
C ASP A 127 -5.59 -3.07 4.91
N GLY A 128 -4.78 -2.29 5.64
CA GLY A 128 -3.36 -2.61 5.85
C GLY A 128 -2.44 -2.10 4.75
N TRP A 129 -1.44 -2.90 4.40
CA TRP A 129 -0.39 -2.52 3.44
C TRP A 129 -0.82 -2.67 1.99
N ASN A 130 -0.64 -1.61 1.23
CA ASN A 130 -1.04 -1.48 -0.17
C ASN A 130 0.17 -1.13 -1.04
N GLN A 131 0.22 -1.72 -2.24
CA GLN A 131 1.13 -1.32 -3.30
C GLN A 131 0.33 -0.71 -4.45
N VAL A 132 0.24 0.62 -4.45
CA VAL A 132 -0.45 1.36 -5.50
C VAL A 132 0.47 1.48 -6.71
N GLN A 133 0.04 0.94 -7.84
CA GLN A 133 0.72 1.06 -9.13
C GLN A 133 -0.09 2.00 -10.02
N PHE A 134 0.59 2.99 -10.61
CA PHE A 134 -0.05 4.06 -11.35
C PHE A 134 0.65 4.24 -12.70
N ASP A 135 -0.02 3.83 -13.78
CA ASP A 135 0.50 3.94 -15.14
C ASP A 135 0.24 5.35 -15.70
N LEU A 136 1.23 6.23 -15.54
CA LEU A 136 1.14 7.62 -15.97
C LEU A 136 1.00 7.74 -17.49
N ALA A 137 1.62 6.84 -18.25
CA ALA A 137 1.56 6.88 -19.72
C ALA A 137 0.17 6.51 -20.23
N ASP A 138 -0.41 5.44 -19.70
CA ASP A 138 -1.76 5.00 -20.07
C ASP A 138 -2.83 5.99 -19.60
N PHE A 139 -2.70 6.56 -18.40
CA PHE A 139 -3.61 7.61 -17.94
C PHE A 139 -3.52 8.90 -18.77
N THR A 140 -2.32 9.33 -19.17
CA THR A 140 -2.13 10.51 -20.03
C THR A 140 -2.79 10.29 -21.40
N ARG A 141 -2.55 9.12 -22.01
CA ARG A 141 -3.16 8.76 -23.29
C ARG A 141 -4.69 8.69 -23.20
N ARG A 142 -5.25 8.06 -22.17
CA ARG A 142 -6.71 7.92 -22.02
C ARG A 142 -7.42 9.23 -21.69
N ALA A 143 -6.84 10.07 -20.84
CA ALA A 143 -7.49 11.30 -20.40
C ALA A 143 -7.37 12.43 -21.42
N TYR A 144 -6.25 12.49 -22.16
CA TYR A 144 -5.91 13.65 -22.98
C TYR A 144 -5.55 13.33 -24.43
N GLY A 145 -5.37 12.06 -24.78
CA GLY A 145 -4.91 11.66 -26.11
C GLY A 145 -3.45 12.02 -26.40
N THR A 146 -2.67 12.39 -25.37
CA THR A 146 -1.27 12.81 -25.49
C THR A 146 -0.31 11.77 -24.91
N THR A 147 0.98 11.92 -25.22
CA THR A 147 2.03 11.01 -24.74
C THR A 147 2.68 11.55 -23.47
N TYR A 148 2.88 10.68 -22.48
CA TYR A 148 3.65 11.02 -21.29
C TYR A 148 5.13 11.23 -21.63
N VAL A 149 5.71 12.34 -21.17
CA VAL A 149 7.13 12.67 -21.35
C VAL A 149 7.89 12.48 -20.05
N GLU A 150 7.45 13.15 -18.98
CA GLU A 150 8.11 13.05 -17.68
C GLU A 150 7.19 13.42 -16.52
N THR A 151 7.54 12.93 -15.33
CA THR A 151 6.99 13.40 -14.06
C THR A 151 7.77 14.61 -13.58
N VAL A 152 7.03 15.68 -13.28
CA VAL A 152 7.56 16.97 -12.82
C VAL A 152 7.56 17.07 -11.31
N LYS A 153 6.43 16.71 -10.67
CA LYS A 153 6.23 16.86 -9.23
C LYS A 153 5.34 15.74 -8.68
N LEU A 154 5.62 15.29 -7.46
CA LEU A 154 4.80 14.36 -6.71
C LEU A 154 4.47 14.95 -5.34
N SER A 155 3.21 14.88 -4.94
CA SER A 155 2.71 15.28 -3.62
C SER A 155 1.97 14.11 -2.98
N ILE A 156 2.30 13.77 -1.73
CA ILE A 156 1.61 12.73 -0.96
C ILE A 156 0.99 13.36 0.27
N HIS A 157 -0.32 13.23 0.42
CA HIS A 157 -1.06 13.86 1.51
C HIS A 157 -1.13 12.99 2.76
N ALA A 158 -1.65 13.60 3.83
CA ALA A 158 -1.83 13.00 5.13
C ALA A 158 -2.71 11.74 5.14
N ASN A 159 -2.65 11.08 6.29
CA ASN A 159 -3.36 9.86 6.68
C ASN A 159 -2.84 8.58 6.00
N CYS A 160 -1.53 8.48 5.86
CA CYS A 160 -0.87 7.26 5.41
C CYS A 160 0.42 6.98 6.20
N ARG A 161 0.88 5.73 6.15
CA ARG A 161 2.28 5.39 6.48
C ARG A 161 3.00 5.02 5.20
N LEU A 162 3.99 5.81 4.83
CA LEU A 162 4.74 5.67 3.60
C LEU A 162 6.01 4.85 3.82
N ARG A 163 6.21 3.82 3.00
CA ARG A 163 7.39 2.95 3.06
C ARG A 163 8.37 3.26 1.94
N ARG A 164 7.87 3.30 0.71
CA ARG A 164 8.70 3.47 -0.49
C ARG A 164 7.90 4.13 -1.60
N VAL A 165 8.58 4.97 -2.37
CA VAL A 165 8.08 5.50 -3.64
C VAL A 165 9.16 5.35 -4.68
N TYR A 166 8.82 4.72 -5.80
CA TYR A 166 9.74 4.52 -6.90
C TYR A 166 9.01 4.54 -8.24
N PHE A 167 9.78 4.72 -9.29
CA PHE A 167 9.32 4.61 -10.66
C PHE A 167 9.97 3.41 -11.33
N CYS A 168 9.28 2.84 -12.31
CA CYS A 168 9.80 1.76 -13.14
C CYS A 168 9.34 1.88 -14.60
N ASP A 169 10.08 1.21 -15.49
CA ASP A 169 9.82 1.18 -16.93
C ASP A 169 8.55 0.41 -17.30
N ARG A 170 8.20 -0.61 -16.52
CA ARG A 170 7.00 -1.44 -16.69
C ARG A 170 6.46 -1.94 -15.36
N ILE A 171 5.29 -2.57 -15.38
CA ILE A 171 4.75 -3.29 -14.21
C ILE A 171 5.53 -4.59 -14.04
N TYR A 172 6.13 -4.78 -12.87
CA TYR A 172 6.85 -6.01 -12.49
C TYR A 172 5.99 -6.87 -11.57
N SER A 173 6.06 -8.19 -11.75
CA SER A 173 5.48 -9.14 -10.79
C SER A 173 6.33 -9.20 -9.52
N GLU A 174 5.76 -9.74 -8.43
CA GLU A 174 6.49 -9.90 -7.18
C GLU A 174 7.76 -10.73 -7.33
N ASP A 175 7.79 -11.72 -8.22
CA ASP A 175 8.96 -12.58 -8.44
C ASP A 175 10.14 -11.84 -9.07
N GLU A 176 9.87 -10.92 -10.00
CA GLU A 176 10.88 -10.13 -10.71
C GLU A 176 11.44 -8.97 -9.87
N LEU A 177 10.73 -8.56 -8.82
CA LEU A 177 11.16 -7.47 -7.96
C LEU A 177 12.42 -7.87 -7.16
N PRO A 178 13.45 -7.01 -7.06
CA PRO A 178 14.56 -7.26 -6.15
C PRO A 178 14.05 -7.36 -4.71
N LYS A 179 14.74 -8.14 -3.86
CA LYS A 179 14.35 -8.36 -2.45
C LYS A 179 14.09 -7.04 -1.69
N ASP A 180 14.85 -5.99 -1.98
CA ASP A 180 14.71 -4.68 -1.33
C ASP A 180 13.41 -3.94 -1.68
N TYR A 181 12.76 -4.32 -2.79
CA TYR A 181 11.50 -3.74 -3.28
C TYR A 181 10.28 -4.58 -2.94
N LYS A 182 10.46 -5.84 -2.50
CA LYS A 182 9.36 -6.69 -2.04
C LYS A 182 8.90 -6.26 -0.64
N LEU A 183 7.60 -6.31 -0.41
CA LEU A 183 7.03 -6.13 0.92
C LEU A 183 7.01 -7.49 1.63
N TYR A 184 7.79 -7.64 2.70
CA TYR A 184 7.73 -8.82 3.54
C TYR A 184 6.94 -8.49 4.80
N LEU A 185 5.75 -9.09 4.92
CA LEU A 185 5.05 -9.16 6.19
C LEU A 185 5.64 -10.35 6.97
N PRO A 186 6.15 -10.16 8.20
CA PRO A 186 6.49 -11.26 9.09
C PRO A 186 5.27 -12.16 9.22
N ILE A 187 5.47 -13.45 8.96
CA ILE A 187 4.42 -14.46 9.18
C ILE A 187 4.21 -14.51 10.69
N HIS A 188 3.14 -13.88 11.19
CA HIS A 188 2.63 -14.24 12.49
C HIS A 188 1.97 -15.61 12.33
N PRO A 189 2.49 -16.68 12.96
CA PRO A 189 1.77 -17.94 12.98
C PRO A 189 0.44 -17.68 13.66
N THR A 190 -0.63 -17.68 12.87
CA THR A 190 -1.99 -17.69 13.37
C THR A 190 -2.08 -18.89 14.29
N SER A 191 -2.21 -18.62 15.59
CA SER A 191 -2.57 -19.63 16.58
C SER A 191 -4.03 -20.00 16.32
N ALA A 192 -4.26 -20.76 15.24
CA ALA A 192 -5.45 -21.55 15.10
C ALA A 192 -5.44 -22.54 16.27
N ARG A 193 -6.10 -22.17 17.38
CA ARG A 193 -6.52 -23.11 18.42
C ARG A 193 -7.38 -24.15 17.71
N ARG A 194 -6.74 -25.21 17.21
CA ARG A 194 -7.40 -26.48 16.93
C ARG A 194 -7.86 -27.01 18.26
N THR A 195 -9.13 -26.78 18.60
CA THR A 195 -9.82 -27.56 19.60
C THR A 195 -9.66 -29.04 19.20
N PRO A 196 -9.04 -29.89 20.02
CA PRO A 196 -8.94 -31.30 19.70
C PRO A 196 -10.35 -31.91 19.70
N PRO A 197 -10.68 -32.79 18.74
CA PRO A 197 -11.98 -33.46 18.75
C PRO A 197 -12.10 -34.32 20.00
N LEU A 198 -13.23 -34.16 20.71
CA LEU A 198 -13.59 -35.01 21.85
C LEU A 198 -13.63 -36.47 21.41
N ARG A 199 -12.83 -37.30 22.08
CA ARG A 199 -12.72 -38.74 21.85
C ARG A 199 -14.01 -39.43 22.35
N PRO A 200 -14.68 -40.26 21.55
CA PRO A 200 -15.82 -41.02 22.07
C PRO A 200 -15.32 -42.12 23.01
N THR A 201 -15.87 -42.15 24.22
CA THR A 201 -15.62 -43.18 25.23
C THR A 201 -16.37 -44.46 24.86
N SER A 202 -15.67 -45.46 24.34
CA SER A 202 -16.17 -46.82 24.21
C SER A 202 -16.06 -47.53 25.58
N ASN A 203 -17.16 -47.63 26.32
CA ASN A 203 -17.24 -48.55 27.46
C ASN A 203 -18.01 -49.79 27.04
N HIS A 204 -17.27 -50.88 26.79
CA HIS A 204 -17.82 -52.22 26.81
C HIS A 204 -17.04 -53.04 27.83
N ARG A 205 -17.69 -53.43 28.92
CA ARG A 205 -17.32 -54.66 29.63
C ARG A 205 -18.55 -55.30 30.25
N GLN A 206 -18.88 -56.47 29.71
CA GLN A 206 -19.83 -57.44 30.21
C GLN A 206 -19.52 -57.85 31.66
N ARG A 207 -20.57 -58.22 32.41
CA ARG A 207 -20.50 -59.42 33.26
C ARG A 207 -21.89 -60.04 33.44
N LEU A 208 -21.99 -61.29 32.99
CA LEU A 208 -23.05 -62.25 33.28
C LEU A 208 -23.08 -62.58 34.79
N THR A 209 -24.26 -62.89 35.34
CA THR A 209 -24.56 -64.19 35.96
C THR A 209 -26.06 -64.35 36.23
N ASN A 210 -26.56 -65.55 35.91
CA ASN A 210 -27.90 -66.11 36.12
C ASN A 210 -28.33 -66.23 37.59
N SER A 211 -29.64 -66.22 37.84
CA SER A 211 -30.34 -67.33 38.52
C SER A 211 -31.87 -67.27 38.34
N ARG A 212 -32.45 -68.47 38.10
CA ARG A 212 -33.87 -68.87 37.97
C ARG A 212 -34.70 -68.47 39.22
N SER A 213 -36.03 -68.49 39.33
CA SER A 213 -37.14 -69.38 38.87
C SER A 213 -38.45 -68.71 39.39
N THR A 214 -39.63 -68.76 38.75
CA THR A 214 -40.82 -69.65 38.97
C THR A 214 -42.06 -68.73 39.12
N THR A 215 -43.04 -68.73 38.21
CA THR A 215 -44.29 -69.54 38.20
C THR A 215 -45.54 -68.70 38.57
N SER A 216 -46.61 -68.90 37.77
CA SER A 216 -48.07 -68.70 38.01
C SER A 216 -48.61 -67.28 38.27
N LEU A 217 -49.57 -66.75 37.50
CA LEU A 217 -51.00 -67.10 37.24
C LEU A 217 -51.98 -66.35 38.16
N ASN A 218 -53.00 -65.74 37.53
CA ASN A 218 -54.28 -65.25 38.05
C ASN A 218 -54.24 -63.95 38.90
N ARG A 219 -55.15 -62.99 38.77
CA ARG A 219 -56.54 -63.03 38.29
C ARG A 219 -56.97 -61.63 37.83
#